data_AF-A0A7W1N0V9-F1
#
_entry.id   AF-A0A7W1N0V9-F1
#
_cell.length_a   1.000
_cell.length_b   1.000
_cell.length_c   1.000
_cell.angle_alpha   90.00
_cell.angle_beta   90.00
_cell.angle_gamma   90.00
#
_symmetry.space_group_name_H-M   'P 1'
#
loop_
_entity.id
_entity.type
_entity.pdbx_description
1 polymer ?
#
loop_
_entity_poly.entity_id
_entity_poly.type
_entity_poly.pdbx_seq_one_letter_code
_entity_poly.pdbx_strand_id
1 'polypeptide(L)'
;MQYRQGGLAAIPQLEGRTDEQLLSESKHRAAARAILGARAAERYDAKEARRFYNEAMVGAHPQERPALRQMMNASLALAERRPDDLRDAVQKLGQEPPTSRQLLLLRFMGLVAPAPGAGGLARVRGIAILMAIVVVLIAVGYGLAELLFLPFGGIGLLGGFFVALLIVSLALGVTALLGRRRQKKAKAARATAAPDRPPRRGGR
;
A
#
# COMPACT_ATOMS: atom_id res chain seq x y z
N MET A 1 32.24 -26.34 14.87
CA MET A 1 31.93 -26.06 13.45
C MET A 1 31.35 -24.66 13.35
N GLN A 2 32.19 -23.65 13.12
CA GLN A 2 31.78 -22.24 13.08
C GLN A 2 31.03 -21.97 11.77
N TYR A 3 29.71 -21.77 11.86
CA TYR A 3 28.90 -21.35 10.72
C TYR A 3 29.39 -19.97 10.28
N ARG A 4 29.99 -19.91 9.08
CA ARG A 4 30.42 -18.68 8.42
C ARG A 4 29.17 -17.81 8.24
N GLN A 5 29.01 -16.82 9.13
CA GLN A 5 27.96 -15.81 9.12
C GLN A 5 27.94 -15.18 7.73
N GLY A 6 26.92 -15.51 6.94
CA GLY A 6 26.78 -14.98 5.60
C GLY A 6 26.39 -13.50 5.63
N GLY A 7 26.34 -12.89 4.44
CA GLY A 7 26.13 -11.45 4.28
C GLY A 7 24.84 -10.95 4.93
N LEU A 8 23.82 -11.80 5.10
CA LEU A 8 22.54 -11.44 5.73
C LEU A 8 22.63 -11.25 7.25
N ALA A 9 23.65 -11.79 7.92
CA ALA A 9 23.86 -11.56 9.35
C ALA A 9 24.15 -10.07 9.67
N ALA A 10 24.54 -9.27 8.67
CA ALA A 10 24.79 -7.84 8.80
C ALA A 10 23.52 -6.98 8.71
N ILE A 11 22.34 -7.56 8.44
CA ILE A 11 21.08 -6.79 8.30
C ILE A 11 20.80 -5.89 9.52
N PRO A 12 20.85 -6.37 10.78
CA PRO A 12 20.55 -5.52 11.95
C PRO A 12 21.51 -4.32 12.10
N GLN A 13 22.75 -4.46 11.63
CA GLN A 13 23.77 -3.40 11.68
C GLN A 13 23.57 -2.34 10.59
N LEU A 14 22.87 -2.69 9.51
CA LEU A 14 22.63 -1.84 8.34
C LEU A 14 21.23 -1.21 8.34
N GLU A 15 20.29 -1.72 9.13
CA GLU A 15 18.91 -1.23 9.24
C GLU A 15 18.80 0.27 9.56
N GLY A 16 19.74 0.82 10.34
CA GLY A 16 19.77 2.25 10.70
C GLY A 16 20.34 3.17 9.61
N ARG A 17 20.89 2.63 8.52
CA ARG A 17 21.53 3.45 7.47
C ARG A 17 20.53 4.03 6.49
N THR A 18 20.85 5.17 5.89
CA THR A 18 20.00 5.81 4.87
C THR A 18 20.01 5.03 3.55
N ASP A 19 19.00 5.22 2.71
CA ASP A 19 18.91 4.54 1.41
C ASP A 19 20.14 4.80 0.54
N GLU A 20 20.67 6.03 0.55
CA GLU A 20 21.89 6.42 -0.16
C GLU A 20 23.12 5.66 0.35
N GLN A 21 23.26 5.53 1.68
CA GLN A 21 24.35 4.78 2.30
C GLN A 21 24.26 3.29 1.97
N LEU A 22 23.05 2.72 1.93
CA LEU A 22 22.81 1.32 1.54
C LEU A 22 23.11 1.09 0.05
N LEU A 23 22.87 2.06 -0.82
CA LEU A 23 23.21 1.97 -2.24
C LEU A 23 24.73 1.98 -2.46
N SER A 24 25.46 2.75 -1.66
CA SER A 24 26.93 2.82 -1.69
C SER A 24 27.63 1.65 -1.00
N GLU A 25 26.90 0.83 -0.24
CA GLU A 25 27.45 -0.29 0.53
C GLU A 25 27.95 -1.42 -0.39
N SER A 26 29.26 -1.66 -0.38
CA SER A 26 29.92 -2.70 -1.19
C SER A 26 30.16 -3.99 -0.42
N LYS A 27 30.51 -3.90 0.87
CA LYS A 27 30.93 -5.05 1.70
C LYS A 27 29.78 -6.02 1.97
N HIS A 28 28.61 -5.49 2.31
CA HIS A 28 27.40 -6.28 2.57
C HIS A 28 26.31 -5.98 1.54
N ARG A 29 26.70 -5.93 0.25
CA ARG A 29 25.82 -5.55 -0.86
C ARG A 29 24.49 -6.34 -0.89
N ALA A 30 24.54 -7.65 -0.65
CA ALA A 30 23.33 -8.49 -0.65
C ALA A 30 22.35 -8.09 0.47
N ALA A 31 22.85 -7.85 1.68
CA ALA A 31 22.02 -7.39 2.81
C ALA A 31 21.50 -5.97 2.60
N ALA A 32 22.34 -5.06 2.10
CA ALA A 32 21.93 -3.69 1.82
C ALA A 32 20.80 -3.62 0.78
N ARG A 33 20.91 -4.43 -0.29
CA ARG A 33 19.85 -4.55 -1.31
C ARG A 33 18.60 -5.23 -0.77
N ALA A 34 18.71 -6.20 0.14
CA ALA A 34 17.55 -6.80 0.81
C ALA A 34 16.78 -5.77 1.67
N ILE A 35 17.49 -4.88 2.39
CA ILE A 35 16.87 -3.80 3.19
C ILE A 35 16.16 -2.78 2.28
N LEU A 36 16.80 -2.37 1.18
CA LEU A 36 16.18 -1.50 0.18
C LEU A 36 14.92 -2.14 -0.44
N GLY A 37 14.96 -3.45 -0.69
CA GLY A 37 13.80 -4.23 -1.14
C GLY A 37 12.66 -4.23 -0.12
N ALA A 38 12.97 -4.40 1.17
CA ALA A 38 11.98 -4.33 2.25
C ALA A 38 11.35 -2.93 2.37
N ARG A 39 12.16 -1.87 2.33
CA ARG A 39 11.67 -0.47 2.35
C ARG A 39 10.82 -0.11 1.13
N ALA A 40 11.17 -0.65 -0.05
CA ALA A 40 10.33 -0.50 -1.24
C ALA A 40 8.98 -1.23 -1.08
N ALA A 41 8.97 -2.41 -0.46
CA ALA A 41 7.76 -3.15 -0.18
C ALA A 41 6.82 -2.43 0.82
N GLU A 42 7.36 -1.79 1.86
CA GLU A 42 6.59 -0.96 2.79
C GLU A 42 5.93 0.25 2.10
N ARG A 43 6.56 0.77 1.03
CA ARG A 43 6.00 1.83 0.17
C ARG A 43 5.01 1.30 -0.87
N TYR A 44 4.70 0.00 -0.85
CA TYR A 44 3.84 -0.70 -1.82
C TYR A 44 4.36 -0.67 -3.27
N ASP A 45 5.68 -0.53 -3.46
CA ASP A 45 6.30 -0.62 -4.78
C ASP A 45 6.86 -2.03 -5.04
N ALA A 46 5.99 -2.90 -5.57
CA ALA A 46 6.36 -4.27 -5.88
C ALA A 46 7.44 -4.39 -6.96
N LYS A 47 7.49 -3.43 -7.91
CA LYS A 47 8.45 -3.46 -9.03
C LYS A 47 9.85 -3.12 -8.53
N GLU A 48 9.97 -2.07 -7.74
CA GLU A 48 11.24 -1.65 -7.14
C GLU A 48 11.72 -2.68 -6.10
N ALA A 49 10.82 -3.22 -5.27
CA ALA A 49 11.15 -4.28 -4.33
C ALA A 49 11.72 -5.52 -5.03
N ARG A 50 11.07 -5.99 -6.10
CA ARG A 50 11.53 -7.16 -6.87
C ARG A 50 12.90 -6.91 -7.51
N ARG A 51 13.18 -5.70 -8.01
CA ARG A 51 14.50 -5.34 -8.55
C ARG A 51 15.58 -5.47 -7.48
N PHE A 52 15.39 -4.86 -6.31
CA PHE A 52 16.38 -4.90 -5.24
C PHE A 52 16.61 -6.31 -4.68
N TYR A 53 15.55 -7.12 -4.52
CA TYR A 53 15.72 -8.52 -4.10
C TYR A 53 16.41 -9.38 -5.16
N ASN A 54 16.16 -9.16 -6.45
CA ASN A 54 16.90 -9.85 -7.52
C ASN A 54 18.40 -9.50 -7.48
N GLU A 55 18.73 -8.22 -7.28
CA GLU A 55 20.12 -7.78 -7.12
C GLU A 55 20.77 -8.37 -5.86
N ALA A 56 20.02 -8.45 -4.76
CA ALA A 56 20.47 -9.12 -3.53
C ALA A 56 20.75 -10.61 -3.79
N MET A 57 19.88 -11.29 -4.54
CA MET A 57 19.99 -12.73 -4.88
C MET A 57 21.18 -13.06 -5.78
N VAL A 58 21.61 -12.13 -6.64
CA VAL A 58 22.82 -12.27 -7.46
C VAL A 58 24.07 -12.23 -6.58
N GLY A 59 24.10 -11.36 -5.55
CA GLY A 59 25.23 -11.21 -4.64
C GLY A 59 25.21 -12.10 -3.39
N ALA A 60 24.14 -12.87 -3.17
CA ALA A 60 23.96 -13.69 -1.97
C ALA A 60 24.66 -15.05 -2.05
N HIS A 61 25.15 -15.54 -0.91
CA HIS A 61 25.76 -16.86 -0.80
C HIS A 61 24.71 -17.97 -1.02
N PRO A 62 25.04 -19.11 -1.66
CA PRO A 62 24.08 -20.18 -1.95
C PRO A 62 23.27 -20.70 -0.76
N GLN A 63 23.87 -20.71 0.43
CA GLN A 63 23.21 -21.14 1.67
C GLN A 63 22.17 -20.12 2.18
N GLU A 64 22.32 -18.85 1.83
CA GLU A 64 21.45 -17.74 2.25
C GLU A 64 20.29 -17.49 1.26
N ARG A 65 20.45 -17.95 0.02
CA ARG A 65 19.43 -17.86 -1.03
C ARG A 65 18.03 -18.32 -0.62
N PRO A 66 17.83 -19.48 0.06
CA PRO A 66 16.48 -19.88 0.46
C PRO A 66 15.84 -18.88 1.43
N ALA A 67 16.59 -18.41 2.43
CA ALA A 67 16.11 -17.40 3.38
C ALA A 67 15.79 -16.06 2.68
N LEU A 68 16.66 -15.62 1.76
CA LEU A 68 16.46 -14.39 1.00
C LEU A 68 15.25 -14.48 0.04
N ARG A 69 15.03 -15.63 -0.61
CA ARG A 69 13.83 -15.88 -1.41
C ARG A 69 12.57 -15.82 -0.56
N GLN A 70 12.64 -16.36 0.66
CA GLN A 70 11.51 -16.37 1.57
C GLN A 70 11.16 -14.96 2.06
N MET A 71 12.17 -14.16 2.43
CA MET A 71 12.00 -12.72 2.71
C MET A 71 11.41 -11.98 1.52
N MET A 72 11.97 -12.18 0.32
CA MET A 72 11.45 -11.57 -0.91
C MET A 72 9.96 -11.90 -1.12
N ASN A 73 9.55 -13.15 -0.95
CA ASN A 73 8.16 -13.55 -1.12
C ASN A 73 7.24 -12.85 -0.11
N ALA A 74 7.64 -12.74 1.16
CA ALA A 74 6.89 -12.02 2.18
C ALA A 74 6.77 -10.52 1.84
N SER A 75 7.88 -9.88 1.47
CA SER A 75 7.91 -8.46 1.09
C SER A 75 7.12 -8.18 -0.18
N LEU A 76 7.16 -9.05 -1.18
CA LEU A 76 6.34 -8.91 -2.39
C LEU A 76 4.85 -9.13 -2.10
N ALA A 77 4.50 -10.08 -1.25
CA ALA A 77 3.10 -10.28 -0.84
C ALA A 77 2.55 -9.04 -0.10
N LEU A 78 3.36 -8.40 0.73
CA LEU A 78 3.01 -7.12 1.36
C LEU A 78 2.83 -6.00 0.32
N ALA A 79 3.80 -5.84 -0.58
CA ALA A 79 3.79 -4.79 -1.60
C ALA A 79 2.60 -4.92 -2.56
N GLU A 80 2.28 -6.15 -2.94
CA GLU A 80 1.16 -6.49 -3.82
C GLU A 80 -0.17 -6.63 -3.07
N ARG A 81 -0.21 -6.39 -1.76
CA ARG A 81 -1.42 -6.43 -0.92
C ARG A 81 -2.12 -7.79 -1.01
N ARG A 82 -1.34 -8.88 -0.99
CA ARG A 82 -1.80 -10.27 -1.03
C ARG A 82 -1.71 -10.89 0.37
N PRO A 83 -2.80 -10.89 1.14
CA PRO A 83 -2.79 -11.26 2.55
C PRO A 83 -2.58 -12.76 2.77
N ASP A 84 -3.13 -13.59 1.88
CA ASP A 84 -3.00 -15.05 1.98
C ASP A 84 -1.54 -15.48 1.69
N ASP A 85 -0.95 -14.95 0.60
CA ASP A 85 0.47 -15.15 0.28
C ASP A 85 1.41 -14.60 1.38
N LEU A 86 1.04 -13.49 2.02
CA LEU A 86 1.82 -12.89 3.11
C LEU A 86 1.83 -13.79 4.35
N ARG A 87 0.66 -14.32 4.73
CA ARG A 87 0.53 -15.24 5.88
C ARG A 87 1.36 -16.49 5.66
N ASP A 88 1.26 -17.10 4.48
CA ASP A 88 2.01 -18.31 4.14
C ASP A 88 3.52 -18.05 4.10
N ALA A 89 3.93 -16.88 3.59
CA ALA A 89 5.33 -16.51 3.52
C ALA A 89 5.95 -16.24 4.91
N VAL A 90 5.22 -15.56 5.79
CA VAL A 90 5.63 -15.26 7.18
C VAL A 90 5.69 -16.53 8.02
N GLN A 91 4.71 -17.43 7.86
CA GLN A 91 4.69 -18.70 8.59
C GLN A 91 5.87 -19.61 8.18
N LYS A 92 6.25 -19.60 6.91
CA LYS A 92 7.45 -20.28 6.39
C LYS A 92 8.77 -19.61 6.83
N LEU A 93 8.75 -18.34 7.25
CA LEU A 93 9.89 -17.66 7.91
C LEU A 93 10.02 -18.05 9.38
N GLY A 94 9.05 -18.78 9.95
CA GLY A 94 9.02 -19.13 11.37
C GLY A 94 8.66 -17.96 12.29
N GLN A 95 8.13 -16.85 11.73
CA GLN A 95 7.65 -15.71 12.52
C GLN A 95 6.16 -15.85 12.84
N GLU A 96 5.71 -15.17 13.89
CA GLU A 96 4.29 -15.14 14.25
C GLU A 96 3.46 -14.58 13.08
N PRO A 97 2.41 -15.29 12.66
CA PRO A 97 1.59 -14.85 11.55
C PRO A 97 0.90 -13.52 11.89
N PRO A 98 0.80 -12.58 10.93
CA PRO A 98 0.15 -11.29 11.14
C PRO A 98 -1.30 -11.47 11.59
N THR A 99 -1.76 -10.60 12.49
CA THR A 99 -3.07 -10.73 13.14
C THR A 99 -4.20 -10.72 12.11
N SER A 100 -5.25 -11.51 12.33
CA SER A 100 -6.40 -11.63 11.40
C SER A 100 -7.03 -10.28 11.01
N ARG A 101 -7.00 -9.29 11.91
CA ARG A 101 -7.45 -7.91 11.63
C ARG A 101 -6.56 -7.17 10.63
N GLN A 102 -5.24 -7.36 10.70
CA GLN A 102 -4.27 -6.76 9.78
C GLN A 102 -4.40 -7.38 8.38
N LEU A 103 -4.61 -8.70 8.30
CA LEU A 103 -4.90 -9.40 7.04
C LEU A 103 -6.22 -8.94 6.41
N LEU A 104 -7.27 -8.73 7.22
CA LEU A 104 -8.56 -8.20 6.75
C LEU A 104 -8.41 -6.76 6.20
N LEU A 105 -7.59 -5.93 6.84
CA LEU A 105 -7.28 -4.58 6.39
C LEU A 105 -6.49 -4.60 5.07
N LEU A 106 -5.53 -5.53 4.93
CA LEU A 106 -4.79 -5.74 3.69
C LEU A 106 -5.71 -6.25 2.57
N ARG A 107 -6.67 -7.15 2.88
CA ARG A 107 -7.73 -7.60 1.95
C ARG A 107 -8.59 -6.43 1.50
N PHE A 108 -9.02 -5.58 2.43
CA PHE A 108 -9.85 -4.42 2.12
C PHE A 108 -9.10 -3.43 1.22
N MET A 109 -7.82 -3.18 1.51
CA MET A 109 -6.98 -2.30 0.68
C MET A 109 -6.69 -2.90 -0.70
N GLY A 110 -6.47 -4.21 -0.79
CA GLY A 110 -6.33 -4.92 -2.07
C GLY A 110 -7.63 -4.95 -2.89
N LEU A 111 -8.79 -4.93 -2.23
CA LEU A 111 -10.11 -4.89 -2.87
C LEU A 111 -10.43 -3.49 -3.43
N VAL A 112 -10.14 -2.43 -2.67
CA VAL A 112 -10.43 -1.04 -3.06
C VAL A 112 -9.39 -0.49 -4.03
N ALA A 113 -8.12 -0.89 -3.88
CA ALA A 113 -7.02 -0.47 -4.75
C ALA A 113 -6.14 -1.70 -5.08
N PRO A 114 -6.52 -2.50 -6.09
CA PRO A 114 -5.75 -3.68 -6.47
C PRO A 114 -4.33 -3.29 -6.90
N ALA A 115 -3.36 -4.14 -6.55
CA ALA A 115 -1.97 -3.91 -6.90
C ALA A 115 -1.76 -3.81 -8.42
N PRO A 116 -0.72 -3.10 -8.90
CA PRO A 116 -0.47 -2.89 -10.33
C PRO A 116 -0.33 -4.19 -11.16
N GLY A 117 0.02 -5.30 -10.51
CA GLY A 117 0.17 -6.64 -11.13
C GLY A 117 -0.96 -7.63 -10.84
N ALA A 118 -2.07 -7.20 -10.21
CA ALA A 118 -3.23 -8.07 -10.02
C ALA A 118 -3.90 -8.38 -11.38
N GLY A 119 -4.29 -9.64 -11.61
CA GLY A 119 -4.89 -10.08 -12.87
C GLY A 119 -6.08 -9.21 -13.28
N GLY A 120 -6.32 -9.07 -14.60
CA GLY A 120 -7.30 -8.13 -15.16
C GLY A 120 -8.68 -8.17 -14.48
N LEU A 121 -9.12 -9.36 -14.05
CA LEU A 121 -10.37 -9.58 -13.32
C LEU A 121 -10.45 -8.86 -11.96
N ALA A 122 -9.36 -8.75 -11.21
CA ALA A 122 -9.35 -8.02 -9.93
C ALA A 122 -9.46 -6.50 -10.15
N ARG A 123 -8.87 -6.00 -11.24
CA ARG A 123 -8.97 -4.60 -11.66
C ARG A 123 -10.37 -4.26 -12.15
N VAL A 124 -10.96 -5.14 -12.96
CA VAL A 124 -12.35 -5.04 -13.43
C VAL A 124 -13.32 -5.10 -12.26
N ARG A 125 -13.10 -5.97 -11.28
CA ARG A 125 -13.93 -6.04 -10.07
C ARG A 125 -13.87 -4.76 -9.24
N GLY A 126 -12.68 -4.18 -9.05
CA GLY A 126 -12.53 -2.89 -8.36
C GLY A 126 -13.26 -1.76 -9.07
N ILE A 127 -13.14 -1.68 -10.40
CA ILE A 127 -13.86 -0.72 -11.24
C ILE A 127 -15.37 -0.96 -11.19
N ALA A 128 -15.83 -2.21 -11.29
CA ALA A 128 -17.24 -2.58 -11.22
C ALA A 128 -17.86 -2.22 -9.86
N ILE A 129 -17.14 -2.43 -8.76
CA ILE A 129 -17.58 -2.01 -7.42
C ILE A 129 -17.67 -0.48 -7.34
N LEU A 130 -16.68 0.25 -7.87
CA LEU A 130 -16.72 1.70 -7.91
C LEU A 130 -17.93 2.21 -8.72
N MET A 131 -18.16 1.63 -9.90
CA MET A 131 -19.31 1.94 -10.75
C MET A 131 -20.64 1.61 -10.04
N ALA A 132 -20.74 0.46 -9.37
CA ALA A 132 -21.91 0.09 -8.59
C ALA A 132 -22.19 1.09 -7.46
N ILE A 133 -21.16 1.56 -6.76
CA ILE A 133 -21.31 2.60 -5.73
C ILE A 133 -21.82 3.90 -6.34
N VAL A 134 -21.31 4.31 -7.51
CA VAL A 134 -21.79 5.50 -8.22
C VAL A 134 -23.27 5.34 -8.60
N VAL A 135 -23.67 4.20 -9.14
CA VAL A 135 -25.07 3.90 -9.49
C VAL A 135 -25.97 3.95 -8.26
N VAL A 136 -25.54 3.38 -7.13
CA VAL A 136 -26.28 3.43 -5.87
C VAL A 136 -26.44 4.87 -5.38
N LEU A 137 -25.38 5.69 -5.45
CA LEU A 137 -25.46 7.10 -5.05
C LEU A 137 -26.42 7.90 -5.93
N ILE A 138 -26.44 7.64 -7.24
CA ILE A 138 -27.40 8.25 -8.16
C ILE A 138 -28.83 7.81 -7.81
N ALA A 139 -29.05 6.51 -7.56
CA ALA A 139 -30.36 5.97 -7.20
C ALA A 139 -30.87 6.54 -5.87
N VAL A 140 -30.00 6.68 -4.87
CA VAL A 140 -30.33 7.31 -3.58
C VAL A 140 -30.62 8.80 -3.75
N GLY A 141 -29.82 9.52 -4.53
CA GLY A 141 -30.05 10.94 -4.83
C GLY A 141 -31.38 11.17 -5.55
N TYR A 142 -31.70 10.29 -6.51
CA TYR A 142 -32.98 10.30 -7.22
C TYR A 142 -34.15 9.98 -6.27
N GLY A 143 -34.05 8.92 -5.47
CA GLY A 143 -35.09 8.52 -4.53
C GLY A 143 -35.37 9.60 -3.47
N LEU A 144 -34.32 10.30 -2.99
CA LEU A 144 -34.49 11.43 -2.07
C LEU A 144 -35.14 12.63 -2.73
N ALA A 145 -34.80 12.93 -3.99
CA ALA A 145 -35.48 13.99 -4.74
C ALA A 145 -36.96 13.65 -4.92
N GLU A 146 -37.31 12.43 -5.31
CA GLU A 146 -38.70 12.01 -5.49
C GLU A 146 -39.49 12.08 -4.18
N LEU A 147 -38.90 11.69 -3.04
CA LEU A 147 -39.53 11.79 -1.72
C LEU A 147 -39.85 13.23 -1.31
N LEU A 148 -38.95 14.17 -1.60
CA LEU A 148 -39.10 15.59 -1.24
C LEU A 148 -40.13 16.32 -2.10
N PHE A 149 -40.29 15.90 -3.36
CA PHE A 149 -41.23 16.51 -4.31
C PHE A 149 -42.58 15.79 -4.41
N LEU A 150 -42.71 14.64 -3.74
CA LEU A 150 -43.96 13.92 -3.59
C LEU A 150 -45.15 14.80 -3.11
N PRO A 151 -45.00 15.70 -2.10
CA PRO A 151 -46.10 16.56 -1.69
C PRO A 151 -46.44 17.69 -2.68
N PHE A 152 -45.60 17.92 -3.70
CA PHE A 152 -45.78 18.98 -4.69
C PHE A 152 -46.26 18.47 -6.05
N GLY A 153 -46.77 17.23 -6.12
CA GLY A 153 -47.29 16.62 -7.35
C GLY A 153 -46.23 15.87 -8.18
N GLY A 154 -45.04 15.64 -7.62
CA GLY A 154 -43.95 14.94 -8.28
C GLY A 154 -43.12 15.83 -9.20
N ILE A 155 -41.92 15.37 -9.53
CA ILE A 155 -41.01 16.06 -10.45
C ILE A 155 -40.96 15.28 -11.77
N GLY A 156 -41.09 15.98 -12.90
CA GLY A 156 -40.85 15.38 -14.21
C GLY A 156 -39.40 14.91 -14.38
N LEU A 157 -39.19 13.88 -15.21
CA LEU A 157 -37.89 13.23 -15.48
C LEU A 157 -36.70 14.20 -15.63
N LEU A 158 -36.88 15.30 -16.35
CA LEU A 158 -35.84 16.33 -16.55
C LEU A 158 -35.48 17.08 -15.25
N GLY A 159 -36.46 17.49 -14.46
CA GLY A 159 -36.22 18.19 -13.19
C GLY A 159 -35.55 17.28 -12.15
N GLY A 160 -35.93 16.00 -12.13
CA GLY A 160 -35.40 15.00 -11.20
C GLY A 160 -33.94 14.70 -11.51
N PHE A 161 -33.61 14.68 -12.80
CA PHE A 161 -32.24 14.53 -13.27
C PHE A 161 -31.33 15.69 -12.83
N PHE A 162 -31.79 16.94 -12.93
CA PHE A 162 -31.02 18.11 -12.49
C PHE A 162 -30.82 18.15 -10.97
N VAL A 163 -31.87 17.84 -10.19
CA VAL A 163 -31.78 17.78 -8.72
C VAL A 163 -30.87 16.63 -8.28
N ALA A 164 -31.00 15.45 -8.88
CA ALA A 164 -30.11 14.32 -8.62
C ALA A 164 -28.65 14.65 -8.97
N LEU A 165 -28.41 15.30 -10.12
CA LEU A 165 -27.09 15.73 -10.54
C LEU A 165 -26.50 16.76 -9.58
N LEU A 166 -27.32 17.68 -9.06
CA LEU A 166 -26.92 18.68 -8.07
C LEU A 166 -26.59 18.03 -6.72
N ILE A 167 -27.40 17.09 -6.24
CA ILE A 167 -27.16 16.33 -5.00
C ILE A 167 -25.88 15.49 -5.13
N VAL A 168 -25.69 14.78 -6.24
CA VAL A 168 -24.48 13.99 -6.50
C VAL A 168 -23.25 14.90 -6.57
N SER A 169 -23.34 16.04 -7.26
CA SER A 169 -22.25 17.03 -7.32
C SER A 169 -21.92 17.59 -5.94
N LEU A 170 -22.93 17.86 -5.10
CA LEU A 170 -22.75 18.32 -3.74
C LEU A 170 -22.11 17.23 -2.85
N ALA A 171 -22.58 15.99 -2.94
CA ALA A 171 -22.03 14.85 -2.20
C ALA A 171 -20.57 14.57 -2.58
N LEU A 172 -20.24 14.60 -3.88
CA LEU A 172 -18.87 14.50 -4.39
C LEU A 172 -18.01 15.68 -3.95
N GLY A 173 -18.56 16.90 -3.98
CA GLY A 173 -17.91 18.10 -3.48
C GLY A 173 -17.55 17.97 -1.99
N VAL A 174 -18.50 17.59 -1.15
CA VAL A 174 -18.34 17.43 0.30
C VAL A 174 -17.35 16.31 0.64
N THR A 175 -17.47 15.15 -0.01
CA THR A 175 -16.55 14.02 0.21
C THR A 175 -15.13 14.34 -0.28
N ALA A 176 -14.97 15.04 -1.40
CA ALA A 176 -13.67 15.54 -1.86
C ALA A 176 -13.07 16.58 -0.90
N LEU A 177 -13.89 17.46 -0.33
CA LEU A 177 -13.45 18.49 0.62
C LEU A 177 -13.04 17.87 1.96
N LEU A 178 -13.82 16.93 2.48
CA LEU A 178 -13.52 16.13 3.67
C LEU A 178 -12.29 15.23 3.45
N GLY A 179 -12.17 14.63 2.28
CA GLY A 179 -11.01 13.84 1.84
C GLY A 179 -9.74 14.67 1.79
N ARG A 180 -9.79 15.86 1.16
CA ARG A 180 -8.67 16.82 1.14
C ARG A 180 -8.31 17.30 2.55
N ARG A 181 -9.28 17.55 3.43
CA ARG A 181 -9.02 17.92 4.83
C ARG A 181 -8.32 16.79 5.61
N ARG A 182 -8.75 15.54 5.43
CA ARG A 182 -8.10 14.37 6.06
C ARG A 182 -6.71 14.10 5.51
N GLN A 183 -6.52 14.28 4.19
CA GLN A 183 -5.20 14.17 3.57
C GLN A 183 -4.24 15.27 4.06
N LYS A 184 -4.71 16.51 4.22
CA LYS A 184 -3.91 17.61 4.80
C LYS A 184 -3.52 17.30 6.26
N LYS A 185 -4.44 16.79 7.08
CA LYS A 185 -4.15 16.36 8.46
C LYS A 185 -3.15 15.21 8.52
N ALA A 186 -3.27 14.20 7.65
CA ALA A 186 -2.32 13.09 7.57
C ALA A 186 -0.92 13.54 7.08
N LYS A 187 -0.85 14.49 6.14
CA LYS A 187 0.41 15.10 5.71
C LYS A 187 1.04 15.94 6.82
N ALA A 188 0.25 16.71 7.56
CA ALA A 188 0.73 17.48 8.71
C ALA A 188 1.24 16.56 9.84
N ALA A 189 0.50 15.48 10.15
CA ALA A 189 0.92 14.48 11.14
C ALA A 189 2.20 13.73 10.74
N ARG A 190 2.39 13.48 9.43
CA ARG A 190 3.67 12.93 8.91
C ARG A 190 4.81 13.93 8.95
N ALA A 191 4.52 15.23 8.83
CA ALA A 191 5.52 16.29 8.95
C ALA A 191 5.97 16.50 10.41
N THR A 192 5.07 16.33 11.38
CA THR A 192 5.41 16.34 12.82
C THR A 192 5.98 15.03 13.34
N ALA A 193 5.69 13.89 12.70
CA ALA A 193 6.29 12.59 13.02
C ALA A 193 7.63 12.34 12.31
N ALA A 194 8.11 13.28 11.49
CA ALA A 194 9.47 13.26 10.99
C ALA A 194 10.42 13.49 12.20
N PRO A 195 11.23 12.50 12.61
CA PRO A 195 12.15 12.67 13.73
C PRO A 195 13.10 13.83 13.41
N ASP A 196 13.43 14.61 14.43
CA ASP A 196 14.49 15.60 14.44
C ASP A 196 15.65 15.16 13.54
N ARG A 197 15.78 15.80 12.38
CA ARG A 197 16.98 15.70 11.56
C ARG A 197 18.07 16.36 12.42
N PRO A 198 19.08 15.64 12.94
CA PRO A 198 20.15 16.31 13.65
C PRO A 198 20.79 17.34 12.71
N PRO A 199 21.15 18.53 13.22
CA PRO A 199 21.70 19.59 12.39
C PRO A 199 22.91 19.03 11.63
N ARG A 200 22.92 19.24 10.31
CA ARG A 200 24.08 18.98 9.45
C ARG A 200 25.28 19.68 10.08
N ARG A 201 26.08 18.92 10.83
CA ARG A 201 27.41 19.36 11.25
C ARG A 201 28.28 19.33 10.01
N GLY A 202 28.34 20.48 9.33
CA GLY A 202 29.34 20.74 8.31
C GLY A 202 30.73 20.61 8.93
N GLY A 203 31.48 19.61 8.47
CA GLY A 203 32.92 19.71 8.30
C GLY A 203 33.16 19.63 6.78
N ARG A 204 33.95 20.50 6.16
CA ARG A 204 35.10 21.26 6.64
C ARG A 204 35.06 22.70 6.13
#